data_AF-A0A6B2LI44-F1
#
_entry.id   AF-A0A6B2LI44-F1
#
_cell.length_a   1.000
_cell.length_b   1.000
_cell.length_c   1.000
_cell.angle_alpha   90.00
_cell.angle_beta   90.00
_cell.angle_gamma   90.00
#
_symmetry.space_group_name_H-M   'P 1'
#
loop_
_entity.id
_entity.type
_entity.pdbx_description
1 polymer ?
#
loop_
_entity_poly.entity_id
_entity_poly.type
_entity_poly.pdbx_seq_one_letter_code
_entity_poly.pdbx_strand_id
1 'polypeptide(L)'
;MYTEINFWEEHKTKLLKGRPECILMLVETLPAGVYVDPFEMNELEKFGSGNRFHYFNDVDVEKPAYQSQQNVVLVYRMFNPQSHLLNISFPVHFRYQLPSDTVTHRRVYLNAPLIYVNCNGKNLVIPHVPEQMAHFDTWTTLSVIDKEQLDFSKPDPKEKLVRLVVPIPVGQRDKQTLVTVVTLLITTVAAFGIIYYIVKRETINFYEREKIE
;
A
#
# COMPACT_ATOMS: atom_id res chain seq x y z
N MET A 1 -5.40 3.85 1.75
CA MET A 1 -5.59 4.95 0.79
C MET A 1 -7.06 5.01 0.37
N TYR A 2 -7.63 6.21 0.30
CA TYR A 2 -9.01 6.44 -0.12
C TYR A 2 -9.02 7.57 -1.14
N THR A 3 -9.63 7.32 -2.30
CA THR A 3 -9.81 8.31 -3.36
C THR A 3 -11.29 8.36 -3.72
N GLU A 4 -11.87 9.54 -3.57
CA GLU A 4 -13.23 9.86 -3.99
C GLU A 4 -13.17 10.68 -5.28
N ILE A 5 -13.95 10.29 -6.28
CA ILE A 5 -13.99 10.98 -7.57
C ILE A 5 -15.41 11.44 -7.84
N ASN A 6 -15.58 12.77 -7.93
CA ASN A 6 -16.83 13.43 -8.28
C ASN A 6 -16.80 13.83 -9.77
N PHE A 7 -17.75 13.30 -10.54
CA PHE A 7 -17.77 13.46 -12.01
C PHE A 7 -18.57 14.69 -12.51
N TRP A 8 -19.15 15.48 -11.62
CA TRP A 8 -20.06 16.60 -11.94
C TRP A 8 -19.39 17.94 -12.27
N GLU A 9 -18.06 18.03 -12.32
CA GLU A 9 -17.39 19.22 -12.86
C GLU A 9 -17.68 19.38 -14.36
N GLU A 10 -17.96 20.61 -14.81
CA GLU A 10 -18.41 20.92 -16.19
C GLU A 10 -17.45 20.37 -17.26
N HIS A 11 -16.13 20.38 -17.01
CA HIS A 11 -15.13 19.85 -17.93
C HIS A 11 -15.12 18.31 -18.01
N LYS A 12 -15.42 17.62 -16.89
CA LYS A 12 -15.43 16.16 -16.80
C LYS A 12 -16.72 15.57 -17.39
N THR A 13 -17.85 16.25 -17.19
CA THR A 13 -19.16 15.82 -17.68
C THR A 13 -19.24 15.77 -19.21
N LYS A 14 -18.55 16.66 -19.94
CA LYS A 14 -18.57 16.67 -21.41
C LYS A 14 -17.94 15.42 -22.03
N LEU A 15 -16.88 14.87 -21.43
CA LEU A 15 -16.21 13.64 -21.88
C LEU A 15 -17.01 12.37 -21.59
N LEU A 16 -17.85 12.41 -20.56
CA LEU A 16 -18.55 11.26 -19.99
C LEU A 16 -20.03 11.16 -20.41
N LYS A 17 -20.59 12.22 -21.00
CA LYS A 17 -22.02 12.33 -21.33
C LYS A 17 -22.47 11.27 -22.33
N GLY A 18 -23.49 10.50 -21.96
CA GLY A 18 -24.16 9.53 -22.84
C GLY A 18 -23.47 8.17 -22.98
N ARG A 19 -22.43 7.87 -22.19
CA ARG A 19 -21.74 6.56 -22.20
C ARG A 19 -22.30 5.68 -21.07
N PRO A 20 -22.70 4.41 -21.35
CA PRO A 20 -23.31 3.55 -20.33
C PRO A 20 -22.30 2.96 -19.33
N GLU A 21 -21.05 2.78 -19.74
CA GLU A 21 -19.99 2.18 -18.94
C GLU A 21 -18.63 2.75 -19.35
N CYS A 22 -17.72 2.90 -18.38
CA CYS A 22 -16.34 3.34 -18.57
C CYS A 22 -15.41 2.55 -17.65
N ILE A 23 -14.14 2.45 -18.03
CA ILE A 23 -13.06 1.93 -17.18
C ILE A 23 -12.26 3.10 -16.66
N LEU A 24 -12.05 3.14 -15.36
CA LEU A 24 -11.09 4.01 -14.71
C LEU A 24 -9.82 3.23 -14.40
N MET A 25 -8.67 3.85 -14.64
CA MET A 25 -7.35 3.40 -14.19
C MET A 25 -6.75 4.46 -13.27
N LEU A 26 -6.49 4.09 -12.04
CA LEU A 26 -5.77 4.89 -11.05
C LEU A 26 -4.33 4.40 -10.98
N VAL A 27 -3.38 5.30 -11.13
CA VAL A 27 -1.94 5.02 -11.05
C VAL A 27 -1.42 5.65 -9.78
N GLU A 28 -1.05 4.81 -8.82
CA GLU A 28 -0.48 5.23 -7.55
C GLU A 28 1.03 4.96 -7.53
N THR A 29 1.81 6.02 -7.33
CA THR A 29 3.28 5.95 -7.21
C THR A 29 3.66 5.99 -5.74
N LEU A 30 4.02 4.84 -5.19
CA LEU A 30 4.33 4.67 -3.77
C LEU A 30 5.83 4.85 -3.52
N PRO A 31 6.26 5.77 -2.65
CA PRO A 31 7.66 5.95 -2.32
C PRO A 31 8.21 4.71 -1.61
N ALA A 32 9.54 4.57 -1.56
CA ALA A 32 10.22 3.41 -0.97
C ALA A 32 9.81 3.09 0.48
N GLY A 33 9.25 4.04 1.23
CA GLY A 33 8.75 3.84 2.59
C GLY A 33 7.31 3.31 2.68
N VAL A 34 6.63 3.06 1.56
CA VAL A 34 5.23 2.64 1.50
C VAL A 34 5.09 1.46 0.55
N TYR A 35 4.16 0.56 0.83
CA TYR A 35 3.81 -0.53 -0.06
C TYR A 35 2.33 -0.89 0.07
N VAL A 36 1.86 -1.66 -0.92
CA VAL A 36 0.59 -2.35 -0.88
C VAL A 36 0.91 -3.83 -0.81
N ASP A 37 0.23 -4.57 0.06
CA ASP A 37 0.40 -6.02 0.19
C ASP A 37 -0.36 -6.72 -0.96
N PRO A 38 0.34 -7.42 -1.88
CA PRO A 38 -0.31 -8.11 -2.99
C PRO A 38 -1.29 -9.20 -2.53
N PHE A 39 -1.04 -9.85 -1.39
CA PHE A 39 -1.94 -10.88 -0.85
C PHE A 39 -3.24 -10.25 -0.37
N GLU A 40 -3.16 -9.16 0.38
CA GLU A 40 -4.33 -8.43 0.86
C GLU A 40 -5.19 -7.92 -0.31
N MET A 41 -4.56 -7.39 -1.35
CA MET A 41 -5.30 -6.94 -2.52
C MET A 41 -5.96 -8.07 -3.30
N ASN A 42 -5.29 -9.22 -3.44
CA ASN A 42 -5.88 -10.38 -4.09
C ASN A 42 -7.13 -10.87 -3.35
N GLU A 43 -7.12 -10.81 -2.01
CA GLU A 43 -8.31 -11.07 -1.22
C GLU A 43 -9.40 -9.99 -1.46
N LEU A 44 -9.05 -8.70 -1.50
CA LEU A 44 -10.00 -7.63 -1.83
C LEU A 44 -10.64 -7.80 -3.22
N GLU A 45 -9.92 -8.32 -4.21
CA GLU A 45 -10.49 -8.65 -5.51
C GLU A 45 -11.51 -9.79 -5.41
N LYS A 46 -11.17 -10.85 -4.68
CA LYS A 46 -12.03 -12.04 -4.51
C LYS A 46 -13.30 -11.71 -3.74
N PHE A 47 -13.21 -10.87 -2.71
CA PHE A 47 -14.36 -10.49 -1.87
C PHE A 47 -15.19 -9.34 -2.43
N GLY A 48 -15.02 -9.00 -3.71
CA GLY A 48 -15.99 -8.17 -4.42
C GLY A 48 -15.80 -6.67 -4.22
N SER A 49 -14.57 -6.18 -4.00
CA SER A 49 -14.29 -4.73 -4.01
C SER A 49 -14.64 -4.06 -5.34
N GLY A 50 -14.76 -4.83 -6.43
CA GLY A 50 -14.98 -4.32 -7.79
C GLY A 50 -13.74 -3.65 -8.40
N ASN A 51 -12.64 -3.59 -7.63
CA ASN A 51 -11.35 -3.10 -8.07
C ASN A 51 -10.51 -4.28 -8.60
N ARG A 52 -9.66 -4.02 -9.59
CA ARG A 52 -8.57 -4.93 -9.99
C ARG A 52 -7.25 -4.22 -9.82
N PHE A 53 -6.24 -4.93 -9.36
CA PHE A 53 -4.94 -4.40 -9.02
C PHE A 53 -3.86 -5.01 -9.89
N HIS A 54 -2.88 -4.20 -10.26
CA HIS A 54 -1.69 -4.64 -10.95
C HIS A 54 -0.44 -4.02 -10.32
N TYR A 55 0.62 -4.82 -10.21
CA TYR A 55 1.90 -4.44 -9.60
C TYR A 55 3.00 -4.71 -10.59
N PHE A 56 3.96 -3.80 -10.67
CA PHE A 56 5.12 -3.94 -11.55
C PHE A 56 6.29 -4.69 -10.90
N ASN A 57 6.36 -4.69 -9.57
CA ASN A 57 7.46 -5.26 -8.79
C ASN A 57 6.91 -6.21 -7.73
N ASP A 58 7.66 -7.27 -7.45
CA ASP A 58 7.42 -8.10 -6.26
C ASP A 58 7.64 -7.27 -4.99
N VAL A 59 6.72 -7.42 -4.03
CA VAL A 59 6.73 -6.67 -2.78
C VAL A 59 7.19 -7.60 -1.66
N ASP A 60 8.43 -7.44 -1.23
CA ASP A 60 8.89 -7.99 0.04
C ASP A 60 8.30 -7.14 1.18
N VAL A 61 7.40 -7.69 1.97
CA VAL A 61 6.70 -6.98 3.05
C VAL A 61 7.60 -6.73 4.26
N GLU A 62 8.66 -7.52 4.44
CA GLU A 62 9.58 -7.43 5.58
C GLU A 62 10.73 -6.45 5.32
N LYS A 63 10.96 -6.09 4.06
CA LYS A 63 12.05 -5.19 3.68
C LYS A 63 11.87 -3.78 4.26
N PRO A 64 12.88 -3.21 4.94
CA PRO A 64 12.79 -1.88 5.50
C PRO A 64 12.89 -0.78 4.44
N ALA A 65 12.41 0.43 4.76
CA ALA A 65 12.29 1.54 3.81
C ALA A 65 13.61 1.92 3.11
N TYR A 66 14.74 1.81 3.81
CA TYR A 66 16.07 2.19 3.29
C TYR A 66 16.66 1.18 2.30
N GLN A 67 16.11 -0.03 2.22
CA GLN A 67 16.51 -1.06 1.25
C GLN A 67 15.44 -1.27 0.16
N SER A 68 14.26 -0.69 0.35
CA SER A 68 13.15 -0.78 -0.59
C SER A 68 13.28 0.23 -1.72
N GLN A 69 12.57 -0.06 -2.82
CA GLN A 69 12.49 0.81 -3.99
C GLN A 69 11.08 1.39 -4.09
N GLN A 70 10.96 2.45 -4.89
CA GLN A 70 9.66 2.99 -5.26
C GLN A 70 8.89 1.94 -6.05
N ASN A 71 7.58 1.81 -5.77
CA ASN A 71 6.70 0.88 -6.45
C ASN A 71 5.51 1.62 -7.06
N VAL A 72 4.92 1.02 -8.10
CA VAL A 72 3.74 1.56 -8.78
C VAL A 72 2.63 0.52 -8.73
N VAL A 73 1.44 0.97 -8.38
CA VAL A 73 0.22 0.16 -8.34
C VAL A 73 -0.79 0.75 -9.30
N LEU A 74 -1.34 -0.08 -10.18
CA LEU A 74 -2.47 0.29 -11.04
C LEU A 74 -3.74 -0.31 -10.46
N VAL A 75 -4.78 0.51 -10.37
CA VAL A 75 -6.11 0.07 -9.92
C VAL A 75 -7.10 0.34 -11.03
N TYR A 76 -7.76 -0.71 -11.49
CA TYR A 76 -8.80 -0.65 -12.50
C TYR A 76 -10.18 -0.81 -11.89
N ARG A 77 -11.13 -0.02 -12.37
CA ARG A 77 -12.52 -0.10 -11.95
C ARG A 77 -13.47 0.24 -13.08
N MET A 78 -14.43 -0.64 -13.33
CA MET A 78 -15.58 -0.31 -14.15
C MET A 78 -16.53 0.59 -13.36
N PHE A 79 -17.05 1.61 -14.01
CA PHE A 79 -18.03 2.51 -13.42
C PHE A 79 -19.00 3.00 -14.48
N ASN A 80 -20.22 3.30 -14.04
CA ASN A 80 -21.20 4.01 -14.85
C ASN A 80 -21.02 5.51 -14.60
N PRO A 81 -20.71 6.34 -15.62
CA PRO A 81 -20.58 7.79 -15.41
C PRO A 81 -21.86 8.50 -14.99
N GLN A 82 -23.02 7.86 -15.14
CA GLN A 82 -24.29 8.34 -14.59
C GLN A 82 -24.36 8.15 -13.07
N SER A 83 -23.49 7.31 -12.49
CA SER A 83 -23.31 7.26 -11.04
C SER A 83 -22.45 8.45 -10.61
N HIS A 84 -22.96 9.25 -9.68
CA HIS A 84 -22.38 10.57 -9.37
C HIS A 84 -21.04 10.48 -8.64
N LEU A 85 -20.78 9.32 -8.02
CA LEU A 85 -19.72 9.12 -7.07
C LEU A 85 -19.05 7.76 -7.32
N LEU A 86 -17.71 7.77 -7.43
CA LEU A 86 -16.92 6.56 -7.47
C LEU A 86 -15.87 6.59 -6.36
N ASN A 87 -15.94 5.58 -5.49
CA ASN A 87 -15.09 5.46 -4.31
C ASN A 87 -14.11 4.31 -4.52
N ILE A 88 -12.82 4.63 -4.63
CA ILE A 88 -11.76 3.64 -4.73
C ILE A 88 -10.94 3.70 -3.45
N SER A 89 -10.90 2.58 -2.73
CA SER A 89 -10.10 2.45 -1.53
C SER A 89 -9.37 1.14 -1.50
N PHE A 90 -8.14 1.19 -1.00
CA PHE A 90 -7.30 0.02 -0.75
C PHE A 90 -6.28 0.35 0.35
N PRO A 91 -5.93 -0.61 1.20
CA PRO A 91 -4.97 -0.41 2.27
C PRO A 91 -3.55 -0.19 1.73
N VAL A 92 -2.80 0.66 2.43
CA VAL A 92 -1.38 0.93 2.18
C VAL A 92 -0.65 0.81 3.52
N HIS A 93 0.56 0.27 3.47
CA HIS A 93 1.37 -0.02 4.64
C HIS A 93 2.65 0.80 4.61
N PHE A 94 3.08 1.27 5.78
CA PHE A 94 4.36 1.98 5.92
C PHE A 94 5.45 1.02 6.38
N ARG A 95 6.62 1.13 5.77
CA ARG A 95 7.77 0.30 6.09
C ARG A 95 8.52 0.84 7.30
N TYR A 96 9.18 -0.09 8.00
CA TYR A 96 10.12 0.22 9.06
C TYR A 96 11.20 1.20 8.60
N GLN A 97 11.42 2.20 9.43
CA GLN A 97 12.39 3.26 9.22
C GLN A 97 13.70 2.95 9.94
N LEU A 98 14.81 3.48 9.42
CA LEU A 98 16.09 3.36 10.10
C LEU A 98 16.00 4.02 11.49
N PRO A 99 16.42 3.33 12.56
CA PRO A 99 16.40 3.90 13.89
C PRO A 99 17.34 5.11 13.98
N SER A 100 17.06 6.00 14.91
CA SER A 100 17.75 7.28 15.05
C SER A 100 17.99 7.63 16.51
N ASP A 101 19.05 8.39 16.74
CA ASP A 101 19.41 8.99 18.02
C ASP A 101 18.80 10.39 18.19
N THR A 102 18.46 11.05 17.08
CA THR A 102 18.12 12.49 17.04
C THR A 102 16.68 12.78 16.68
N VAL A 103 16.00 11.85 16.01
CA VAL A 103 14.63 12.04 15.55
C VAL A 103 13.75 10.89 16.02
N THR A 104 12.52 11.21 16.41
CA THR A 104 11.52 10.21 16.81
C THR A 104 10.65 9.76 15.65
N HIS A 105 10.59 10.55 14.57
CA HIS A 105 9.77 10.28 13.39
C HIS A 105 10.51 10.65 12.10
N ARG A 106 10.24 9.92 11.02
CA ARG A 106 10.61 10.27 9.64
C ARG A 106 9.36 10.57 8.84
N ARG A 107 9.45 11.58 7.97
CA ARG A 107 8.32 11.99 7.13
C ARG A 107 8.32 11.19 5.84
N VAL A 108 7.18 10.61 5.53
CA VAL A 108 6.90 9.98 4.24
C VAL A 108 5.92 10.87 3.48
N TYR A 109 6.21 11.09 2.20
CA TYR A 109 5.44 11.96 1.32
C TYR A 109 4.68 11.12 0.30
N LEU A 110 3.36 11.22 0.32
CA LEU A 110 2.47 10.60 -0.66
C LEU A 110 1.97 11.69 -1.60
N ASN A 111 2.13 11.46 -2.90
CA ASN A 111 1.61 12.34 -3.93
C ASN A 111 0.17 11.96 -4.25
N ALA A 112 -0.57 12.87 -4.89
CA ALA A 112 -1.88 12.53 -5.42
C ALA A 112 -1.75 11.48 -6.56
N PRO A 113 -2.68 10.51 -6.65
CA PRO A 113 -2.70 9.54 -7.73
C PRO A 113 -2.98 10.18 -9.08
N LEU A 114 -2.50 9.56 -10.16
CA LEU A 114 -2.93 9.90 -11.52
C LEU A 114 -4.16 9.11 -11.89
N ILE A 115 -5.12 9.74 -12.56
CA ILE A 115 -6.39 9.12 -12.93
C ILE A 115 -6.57 9.20 -14.45
N TYR A 116 -6.85 8.04 -15.05
CA TYR A 116 -7.15 7.88 -16.48
C TYR A 116 -8.52 7.24 -16.63
N VAL A 117 -9.26 7.61 -17.67
CA VAL A 117 -10.54 7.00 -17.99
C VAL A 117 -10.61 6.66 -19.47
N ASN A 118 -11.20 5.50 -19.75
CA ASN A 118 -11.52 5.05 -21.09
C ASN A 118 -12.99 4.63 -21.14
N CYS A 119 -13.75 5.27 -22.04
CA CYS A 119 -15.16 4.97 -22.27
C CYS A 119 -15.41 4.41 -23.68
N ASN A 120 -14.36 4.09 -24.42
CA ASN A 120 -14.41 3.79 -25.85
C ASN A 120 -14.56 2.29 -26.09
N GLY A 121 -15.79 1.77 -26.13
CA GLY A 121 -16.02 0.40 -26.58
C GLY A 121 -17.38 -0.18 -26.22
N LYS A 122 -17.82 -1.16 -27.03
CA LYS A 122 -19.00 -2.00 -26.76
C LYS A 122 -18.68 -3.22 -25.88
N ASN A 123 -17.40 -3.47 -25.60
CA ASN A 123 -16.89 -4.55 -24.75
C ASN A 123 -15.72 -4.01 -23.92
N LEU A 124 -16.02 -3.27 -22.85
CA LEU A 124 -15.01 -2.85 -21.90
C LEU A 124 -14.57 -4.08 -21.10
N VAL A 125 -13.27 -4.39 -21.09
CA VAL A 125 -12.70 -5.49 -20.32
C VAL A 125 -11.58 -4.92 -19.48
N ILE A 126 -11.55 -5.25 -18.18
CA ILE A 126 -10.43 -4.87 -17.33
C ILE A 126 -9.19 -5.65 -17.78
N PRO A 127 -8.05 -4.99 -18.07
CA PRO A 127 -6.86 -5.69 -18.54
C PRO A 127 -6.42 -6.71 -17.49
N HIS A 128 -6.32 -7.97 -17.88
CA HIS A 128 -5.81 -9.02 -16.99
C HIS A 128 -4.27 -9.12 -17.02
N VAL A 129 -3.59 -8.48 -17.99
CA VAL A 129 -2.12 -8.57 -18.20
C VAL A 129 -1.57 -7.27 -18.83
N PRO A 130 -0.36 -6.78 -18.44
CA PRO A 130 0.24 -5.55 -18.96
C PRO A 130 0.62 -5.60 -20.45
N GLU A 131 0.76 -6.77 -21.06
CA GLU A 131 1.08 -6.89 -22.49
C GLU A 131 -0.01 -6.31 -23.40
N GLN A 132 -1.25 -6.21 -22.89
CA GLN A 132 -2.37 -5.54 -23.56
C GLN A 132 -2.49 -4.03 -23.25
N MET A 133 -1.58 -3.46 -22.44
CA MET A 133 -1.50 -2.00 -22.19
C MET A 133 -0.86 -1.22 -23.36
N ALA A 134 -0.60 -1.86 -24.50
CA ALA A 134 0.08 -1.25 -25.64
C ALA A 134 -0.72 -0.14 -26.36
N HIS A 135 -1.95 0.19 -25.95
CA HIS A 135 -2.70 1.31 -26.52
C HIS A 135 -3.17 2.32 -25.46
N PHE A 136 -2.20 2.96 -24.79
CA PHE A 136 -2.43 4.19 -24.00
C PHE A 136 -3.09 5.30 -24.83
N ASP A 137 -2.98 5.27 -26.16
CA ASP A 137 -3.59 6.23 -27.10
C ASP A 137 -5.12 6.36 -26.98
N THR A 138 -5.79 5.36 -26.40
CA THR A 138 -7.25 5.37 -26.20
C THR A 138 -7.70 5.92 -24.84
N TRP A 139 -6.76 6.15 -23.92
CA TRP A 139 -7.05 6.60 -22.56
C TRP A 139 -7.05 8.12 -22.48
N THR A 140 -8.10 8.67 -21.90
CA THR A 140 -8.15 10.11 -21.61
C THR A 140 -7.64 10.34 -20.21
N THR A 141 -6.61 11.18 -20.08
CA THR A 141 -6.12 11.68 -18.79
C THR A 141 -7.22 12.51 -18.15
N LEU A 142 -7.71 12.09 -16.98
CA LEU A 142 -8.67 12.85 -16.17
C LEU A 142 -7.96 13.64 -15.05
N SER A 143 -6.62 13.58 -15.01
CA SER A 143 -5.81 14.41 -14.11
C SER A 143 -6.19 15.87 -14.31
N VAL A 144 -6.88 16.41 -13.30
CA VAL A 144 -7.10 17.84 -13.10
C VAL A 144 -5.75 18.44 -12.77
N ILE A 145 -4.96 18.69 -13.81
CA ILE A 145 -4.14 19.87 -13.94
C ILE A 145 -4.38 20.28 -15.39
N ASP A 146 -4.93 21.47 -15.59
CA ASP A 146 -5.32 21.99 -16.90
C ASP A 146 -4.24 21.69 -17.94
N LYS A 147 -4.62 21.01 -19.03
CA LYS A 147 -3.72 20.85 -20.19
C LYS A 147 -3.33 22.20 -20.80
N GLU A 148 -4.01 23.28 -20.46
CA GLU A 148 -3.63 24.65 -20.86
C GLU A 148 -2.51 25.27 -19.99
N GLN A 149 -2.07 24.62 -18.91
CA GLN A 149 -1.05 25.16 -18.01
C GLN A 149 0.10 24.17 -17.72
N LEU A 150 0.37 23.25 -18.66
CA LEU A 150 1.55 22.40 -18.62
C LEU A 150 2.49 22.68 -19.80
N ASP A 151 2.96 23.92 -19.88
CA ASP A 151 4.29 24.17 -20.42
C ASP A 151 5.30 23.67 -19.39
N PHE A 152 5.85 22.46 -19.62
CA PHE A 152 6.93 21.87 -18.80
C PHE A 152 8.18 22.78 -18.69
N SER A 153 8.22 23.90 -19.42
CA SER A 153 9.28 24.90 -19.38
C SER A 153 9.20 25.85 -18.16
N LYS A 154 8.06 25.94 -17.46
CA LYS A 154 7.91 26.85 -16.31
C LYS A 154 6.98 26.26 -15.23
N PRO A 155 7.50 25.73 -14.10
CA PRO A 155 6.66 25.40 -12.97
C PRO A 155 6.07 26.67 -12.36
N ASP A 156 4.75 26.82 -12.40
CA ASP A 156 4.02 27.90 -11.75
C ASP A 156 4.14 27.72 -10.22
N PRO A 157 4.71 28.68 -9.46
CA PRO A 157 5.05 28.50 -8.04
C PRO A 157 3.83 28.40 -7.09
N LYS A 158 2.59 28.42 -7.60
CA LYS A 158 1.37 28.47 -6.80
C LYS A 158 0.49 27.21 -6.83
N GLU A 159 0.76 26.25 -7.71
CA GLU A 159 0.07 24.95 -7.65
C GLU A 159 0.75 24.05 -6.63
N LYS A 160 0.26 24.14 -5.39
CA LYS A 160 0.71 23.30 -4.28
C LYS A 160 0.29 21.87 -4.56
N LEU A 161 1.17 21.07 -5.20
CA LEU A 161 1.03 19.62 -5.30
C LEU A 161 0.54 19.08 -3.95
N VAL A 162 -0.69 18.57 -3.92
CA VAL A 162 -1.32 18.05 -2.71
C VAL A 162 -0.53 16.83 -2.28
N ARG A 163 0.39 17.05 -1.33
CA ARG A 163 1.25 16.01 -0.76
C ARG A 163 0.77 15.70 0.64
N LEU A 164 0.32 14.47 0.84
CA LEU A 164 0.04 13.95 2.17
C LEU A 164 1.36 13.61 2.84
N VAL A 165 1.63 14.24 3.99
CA VAL A 165 2.84 14.01 4.78
C VAL A 165 2.49 13.20 6.01
N VAL A 166 3.03 11.99 6.11
CA VAL A 166 2.77 11.09 7.23
C VAL A 166 4.02 10.95 8.09
N PRO A 167 3.98 11.30 9.39
CA PRO A 167 5.09 11.07 10.30
C PRO A 167 5.11 9.60 10.76
N ILE A 168 6.16 8.87 10.39
CA ILE A 168 6.35 7.46 10.74
C ILE A 168 7.33 7.37 11.90
N PRO A 169 6.98 6.71 13.01
CA PRO A 169 7.89 6.58 14.15
C PRO A 169 9.14 5.81 13.76
N VAL A 170 10.27 6.14 14.39
CA VAL A 170 11.52 5.40 14.24
C VAL A 170 11.98 4.80 15.56
N GLY A 171 12.74 3.72 15.48
CA GLY A 171 13.36 3.12 16.67
C GLY A 171 14.38 4.06 17.33
N GLN A 172 14.40 4.02 18.65
CA GLN A 172 15.35 4.76 19.50
C GLN A 172 16.64 3.95 19.67
N ARG A 173 17.75 4.44 19.09
CA ARG A 173 19.05 3.74 19.13
C ARG A 173 19.71 3.80 20.51
N ASP A 174 19.53 4.88 21.24
CA ASP A 174 20.00 5.08 22.61
C ASP A 174 19.53 3.98 23.57
N LYS A 175 18.31 3.47 23.38
CA LYS A 175 17.73 2.40 24.21
C LYS A 175 18.05 0.99 23.73
N GLN A 176 18.72 0.84 22.59
CA GLN A 176 18.95 -0.47 21.98
C GLN A 176 19.68 -1.43 22.94
N THR A 177 20.80 -0.99 23.54
CA THR A 177 21.59 -1.84 24.45
C THR A 177 20.78 -2.25 25.68
N LEU A 178 20.04 -1.33 26.29
CA LEU A 178 19.20 -1.61 27.45
C LEU A 178 18.15 -2.67 27.12
N VAL A 179 17.41 -2.47 26.03
CA VAL A 179 16.36 -3.40 25.59
C VAL A 179 16.97 -4.77 25.30
N THR A 180 18.08 -4.83 24.55
CA THR A 180 18.75 -6.09 24.23
C THR A 180 19.18 -6.85 25.49
N VAL A 181 19.83 -6.20 26.44
CA VAL A 181 20.31 -6.86 27.68
C VAL A 181 19.14 -7.38 28.50
N VAL A 182 18.11 -6.56 28.71
CA VAL A 182 16.93 -6.96 29.51
C VAL A 182 16.17 -8.10 28.84
N THR A 183 15.91 -8.02 27.53
CA THR A 183 15.24 -9.08 26.79
C THR A 183 16.05 -10.37 26.81
N LEU A 184 17.37 -10.31 26.63
CA LEU A 184 18.24 -11.48 26.68
C LEU A 184 18.22 -12.13 28.07
N LEU A 185 18.37 -11.35 29.14
CA LEU A 185 18.32 -11.86 30.51
C LEU A 185 17.00 -12.56 30.82
N ILE A 186 15.88 -11.89 30.55
CA ILE A 186 14.54 -12.45 30.81
C ILE A 186 14.32 -13.72 29.99
N THR A 187 14.68 -13.72 28.70
CA THR A 187 14.52 -14.90 27.83
C THR A 187 15.40 -16.06 28.29
N THR A 188 16.65 -15.82 28.70
CA THR A 188 17.49 -16.89 29.28
C THR A 188 16.91 -17.45 30.58
N VAL A 189 16.50 -16.60 31.53
CA VAL A 189 15.90 -17.07 32.80
C VAL A 189 14.63 -17.87 32.54
N ALA A 190 13.77 -17.40 31.64
CA ALA A 190 12.56 -18.12 31.24
C ALA A 190 12.89 -19.48 30.61
N ALA A 191 13.87 -19.54 29.70
CA ALA A 191 14.30 -20.78 29.08
C ALA A 191 14.84 -21.79 30.11
N PHE A 192 15.70 -21.35 31.04
CA PHE A 192 16.19 -22.21 32.12
C PHE A 192 15.07 -22.68 33.04
N GLY A 193 14.10 -21.81 33.37
CA GLY A 193 12.93 -22.17 34.17
C GLY A 193 12.08 -23.26 33.51
N ILE A 194 11.85 -23.15 32.20
CA ILE A 194 11.12 -24.16 31.41
C ILE A 194 11.88 -25.49 31.41
N ILE A 195 13.18 -25.47 31.11
CA ILE A 195 14.01 -26.69 31.09
C ILE A 195 14.03 -27.36 32.47
N TYR A 196 14.24 -26.59 33.53
CA TYR A 196 14.21 -27.10 34.90
C TYR A 196 12.88 -27.76 35.23
N TYR A 197 11.76 -27.13 34.85
CA TYR A 197 10.42 -27.68 35.09
C TYR A 197 10.20 -28.99 34.34
N ILE A 198 10.62 -29.09 33.07
CA ILE A 198 10.52 -30.31 32.27
C ILE A 198 11.33 -31.44 32.91
N VAL A 199 12.61 -31.21 33.24
CA VAL A 199 13.48 -32.24 33.85
C VAL A 199 12.94 -32.70 35.19
N LYS A 200 12.47 -31.77 36.03
CA LYS A 200 11.87 -32.10 37.33
C LYS A 200 10.62 -32.97 37.15
N ARG A 201 9.75 -32.63 36.20
CA ARG A 201 8.54 -33.39 35.90
C ARG A 201 8.85 -34.80 35.38
N GLU A 202 9.83 -34.94 34.50
CA GLU A 202 10.27 -36.26 34.01
C GLU A 202 10.86 -37.11 35.13
N THR A 203 11.66 -36.51 36.01
CA THR A 203 12.24 -37.20 37.16
C THR A 203 11.16 -37.71 38.11
N ILE A 204 10.14 -36.90 38.41
CA ILE A 204 8.99 -37.32 39.23
C ILE A 204 8.24 -38.47 38.56
N ASN A 205 7.94 -38.38 37.26
CA ASN A 205 7.25 -39.43 36.52
C ASN A 205 8.07 -40.74 36.42
N PHE A 206 9.40 -40.65 36.43
CA PHE A 206 10.28 -41.82 36.50
C PHE A 206 10.16 -42.52 37.85
N TYR A 207 10.27 -41.76 38.95
CA TYR A 207 10.11 -42.29 40.31
C TYR A 207 8.72 -42.88 40.56
N GLU A 208 7.65 -42.31 40.00
CA GLU A 208 6.31 -42.89 40.12
C GLU A 208 6.16 -44.23 39.38
N ARG A 209 6.86 -44.43 38.27
CA ARG A 209 6.84 -45.71 37.53
C ARG A 209 7.62 -46.81 38.25
N GLU A 210 8.79 -46.49 38.79
CA GLU A 210 9.61 -47.46 39.55
C GLU A 210 8.94 -47.93 40.85
N LYS A 211 7.94 -47.18 41.36
CA LYS A 211 7.19 -47.52 42.58
C LYS A 211 5.97 -48.43 42.33
N ILE A 212 5.60 -48.64 41.06
CA ILE A 212 4.43 -49.44 40.66
C ILE A 212 4.86 -50.85 40.18
N GLU A 213 6.13 -51.04 39.83
CA GLU A 213 6.77 -52.37 39.61
C GLU A 213 7.24 -53.00 40.92
#